data_AF-A0A964E967-F1
#
_entry.id   AF-A0A964E967-F1
#
_cell.length_a   1.000
_cell.length_b   1.000
_cell.length_c   1.000
_cell.angle_alpha   90.00
_cell.angle_beta   90.00
_cell.angle_gamma   90.00
#
_symmetry.space_group_name_H-M   'P 1'
#
loop_
_entity.id
_entity.type
_entity.pdbx_description
1 polymer ?
#
loop_
_entity_poly.entity_id
_entity_poly.type
_entity_poly.pdbx_seq_one_letter_code
_entity_poly.pdbx_strand_id
1 'polypeptide(L)'
;MKTRKLLGLVALTTLTSATYAQDWKLGGNTNFGPPAISGLVSNSNYLGSLQNTPIVFGTNGTQRVLIDNGGVGVNTGRVVFGNDLPNNFTPQARLHLHQTGGVVATRFTNDNTGFTANDGLAIGIL
;
A
#
# COMPACT_ATOMS: atom_id res chain seq x y z
N MET A 1 18.76 53.57 -24.17
CA MET A 1 18.96 52.13 -24.46
C MET A 1 19.10 51.35 -23.15
N LYS A 2 18.11 50.49 -22.90
CA LYS A 2 18.09 49.20 -22.15
C LYS A 2 18.97 49.03 -20.89
N THR A 3 18.31 49.08 -19.72
CA THR A 3 18.71 48.38 -18.50
C THR A 3 18.60 46.86 -18.71
N ARG A 4 19.71 46.13 -18.53
CA ARG A 4 19.74 44.66 -18.62
C ARG A 4 19.26 44.06 -17.31
N LYS A 5 18.14 43.34 -17.39
CA LYS A 5 17.43 42.68 -16.29
C LYS A 5 18.28 41.55 -15.70
N LEU A 6 18.62 41.67 -14.42
CA LEU A 6 19.22 40.62 -13.59
C LEU A 6 18.13 39.60 -13.19
N LEU A 7 17.54 38.91 -14.15
CA LEU A 7 16.48 37.89 -13.95
C LEU A 7 16.98 36.44 -14.12
N GLY A 8 18.30 36.23 -14.18
CA GLY A 8 18.89 34.91 -14.41
C GLY A 8 19.36 34.16 -13.16
N LEU A 9 19.48 34.83 -12.01
CA LEU A 9 20.11 34.22 -10.81
C LEU A 9 19.10 33.59 -9.82
N VAL A 10 17.81 33.63 -10.12
CA VAL A 10 16.74 33.13 -9.22
C VAL A 10 16.14 31.79 -9.72
N ALA A 11 16.66 31.22 -10.80
CA ALA A 11 16.19 29.93 -11.33
C ALA A 11 17.00 28.71 -10.84
N LEU A 12 17.87 28.86 -9.82
CA LEU A 12 18.72 27.78 -9.31
C LEU A 12 18.56 27.51 -7.80
N THR A 13 17.44 27.92 -7.18
CA THR A 13 17.21 27.74 -5.73
C THR A 13 15.97 26.95 -5.37
N THR A 14 15.59 25.94 -6.16
CA THR A 14 14.71 24.86 -5.70
C THR A 14 15.02 23.54 -6.41
N LEU A 15 16.28 23.08 -6.35
CA LEU A 15 16.55 21.65 -6.45
C LEU A 15 16.22 21.03 -5.08
N THR A 16 14.94 20.86 -4.76
CA THR A 16 14.55 20.03 -3.62
C THR A 16 14.77 18.58 -4.05
N SER A 17 15.93 18.02 -3.74
CA SER A 17 16.14 16.57 -3.72
C SER A 17 15.31 15.99 -2.59
N ALA A 18 14.01 15.85 -2.82
CA ALA A 18 13.07 15.14 -1.96
C ALA A 18 12.55 13.89 -2.68
N THR A 19 13.48 13.11 -3.22
CA THR A 19 13.25 11.75 -3.69
C THR A 19 14.54 11.06 -3.29
N TYR A 20 14.60 10.26 -2.23
CA TYR A 20 13.85 9.03 -2.00
C TYR A 20 13.79 8.75 -0.48
N ALA A 21 12.67 8.15 -0.03
CA ALA A 21 12.32 7.79 1.35
C ALA A 21 11.96 8.97 2.29
N GLN A 22 10.67 9.30 2.35
CA GLN A 22 10.10 9.99 3.51
C GLN A 22 9.92 8.94 4.62
N ASP A 23 10.64 9.09 5.72
CA ASP A 23 10.49 8.24 6.91
C ASP A 23 9.04 8.26 7.40
N TRP A 24 8.45 7.08 7.54
CA TRP A 24 7.13 6.93 8.14
C TRP A 24 7.29 7.17 9.65
N LYS A 25 7.17 8.43 10.07
CA LYS A 25 7.38 8.84 11.46
C LYS A 25 6.48 8.06 12.42
N LEU A 26 7.06 7.65 13.56
CA LEU A 26 6.39 7.12 14.76
C LEU A 26 5.59 8.23 15.48
N GLY A 27 4.63 8.82 14.78
CA GLY A 27 3.76 9.89 15.26
C GLY A 27 2.75 10.13 14.16
N GLY A 28 1.53 9.65 14.38
CA GLY A 28 0.54 9.44 13.33
C GLY A 28 0.13 10.72 12.61
N ASN A 29 -0.53 10.48 11.47
CA ASN A 29 -1.12 11.53 10.67
C ASN A 29 -2.27 12.20 11.44
N THR A 30 -1.95 13.23 12.21
CA THR A 30 -2.92 13.99 13.02
C THR A 30 -3.65 15.09 12.25
N ASN A 31 -3.43 15.23 10.94
CA ASN A 31 -4.16 16.19 10.12
C ASN A 31 -4.32 15.68 8.68
N PHE A 32 -5.31 14.83 8.48
CA PHE A 32 -5.91 14.69 7.16
C PHE A 32 -6.76 15.94 6.92
N GLY A 33 -6.31 16.83 6.02
CA GLY A 33 -7.13 17.94 5.53
C GLY A 33 -8.48 17.45 4.99
N PRO A 34 -9.47 18.33 4.81
CA PRO A 34 -10.80 17.96 4.35
C PRO A 34 -10.72 17.11 3.05
N PRO A 35 -11.41 15.95 2.96
CA PRO A 35 -12.31 15.35 3.94
C PRO A 35 -11.55 14.44 4.93
N ALA A 36 -11.45 14.87 6.19
CA ALA A 36 -11.07 13.98 7.27
C ALA A 36 -12.08 12.82 7.37
N ILE A 37 -11.60 11.61 7.65
CA ILE A 37 -12.48 10.47 7.92
C ILE A 37 -13.31 10.82 9.17
N SER A 38 -14.62 11.04 8.98
CA SER A 38 -15.54 11.40 10.05
C SER A 38 -15.57 10.31 11.12
N GLY A 39 -15.12 10.64 12.34
CA GLY A 39 -15.17 9.74 13.50
C GLY A 39 -13.82 9.22 14.01
N LEU A 40 -12.69 9.53 13.37
CA LEU A 40 -11.39 9.25 13.99
C LEU A 40 -11.09 10.30 15.06
N VAL A 41 -11.09 9.88 16.33
CA VAL A 41 -10.63 10.70 17.46
C VAL A 41 -9.21 11.17 17.19
N SER A 42 -8.90 12.40 17.60
CA SER A 42 -7.66 13.16 17.35
C SER A 42 -6.35 12.52 17.85
N ASN A 43 -6.37 11.25 18.29
CA ASN A 43 -5.25 10.50 18.84
C ASN A 43 -5.04 9.11 18.19
N SER A 44 -5.73 8.80 17.09
CA SER A 44 -5.53 7.54 16.39
C SER A 44 -4.38 7.64 15.39
N ASN A 45 -3.28 6.91 15.63
CA ASN A 45 -2.27 6.66 14.61
C ASN A 45 -2.80 5.60 13.66
N TYR A 46 -2.95 5.91 12.38
CA TYR A 46 -3.35 4.93 11.38
C TYR A 46 -2.57 5.11 10.09
N LEU A 47 -2.39 3.98 9.40
CA LEU A 47 -1.91 3.93 8.04
C LEU A 47 -3.14 3.78 7.14
N GLY A 48 -3.39 4.78 6.31
CA GLY A 48 -4.64 4.90 5.56
C GLY A 48 -4.53 5.82 4.35
N SER A 49 -5.55 5.78 3.52
CA SER A 49 -5.74 6.67 2.39
C SER A 49 -7.08 7.41 2.51
N LEU A 50 -7.21 8.53 1.79
CA LEU A 50 -8.50 9.24 1.66
C LEU A 50 -9.22 8.83 0.37
N GLN A 51 -10.51 9.17 0.30
CA GLN A 51 -11.32 9.10 -0.93
C GLN A 51 -11.41 7.69 -1.55
N ASN A 52 -11.45 6.64 -0.73
CA ASN A 52 -11.54 5.25 -1.21
C ASN A 52 -10.36 4.83 -2.11
N THR A 53 -9.19 5.46 -1.94
CA THR A 53 -7.98 5.10 -2.69
C THR A 53 -7.39 3.81 -2.12
N PRO A 54 -6.91 2.85 -2.93
CA PRO A 54 -6.31 1.64 -2.38
C PRO A 54 -5.03 1.90 -1.58
N ILE A 55 -4.76 1.07 -0.57
CA ILE A 55 -3.45 1.03 0.12
C ILE A 55 -2.67 -0.14 -0.45
N VAL A 56 -1.48 0.14 -0.97
CA VAL A 56 -0.64 -0.84 -1.66
C VAL A 56 0.69 -0.98 -0.94
N PHE A 57 1.05 -2.21 -0.60
CA PHE A 57 2.40 -2.59 -0.21
C PHE A 57 3.02 -3.39 -1.34
N GLY A 58 4.15 -2.92 -1.85
CA GLY A 58 4.82 -3.51 -3.01
C GLY A 58 6.32 -3.64 -2.82
N THR A 59 6.93 -4.55 -3.58
CA THR A 59 8.38 -4.71 -3.68
C THR A 59 8.75 -4.97 -5.14
N ASN A 60 9.88 -4.43 -5.59
CA ASN A 60 10.39 -4.62 -6.95
C ASN A 60 9.41 -4.23 -8.08
N GLY A 61 8.57 -3.22 -7.84
CA GLY A 61 7.56 -2.78 -8.81
C GLY A 61 6.30 -3.64 -8.85
N THR A 62 6.18 -4.66 -8.00
CA THR A 62 5.03 -5.57 -7.92
C THR A 62 4.23 -5.35 -6.63
N GLN A 63 2.90 -5.33 -6.76
CA GLN A 63 1.99 -5.26 -5.62
C GLN A 63 1.96 -6.61 -4.86
N ARG A 64 2.22 -6.58 -3.55
CA ARG A 64 2.26 -7.76 -2.66
C ARG A 64 1.03 -7.88 -1.77
N VAL A 65 0.60 -6.74 -1.25
CA VAL A 65 -0.62 -6.59 -0.45
C VAL A 65 -1.40 -5.41 -0.98
N LEU A 66 -2.69 -5.62 -1.20
CA LEU A 66 -3.61 -4.58 -1.63
C LEU A 66 -4.81 -4.58 -0.67
N ILE A 67 -5.02 -3.45 -0.02
CA ILE A 67 -6.26 -3.14 0.68
C ILE A 67 -7.09 -2.29 -0.27
N ASP A 68 -8.16 -2.88 -0.80
CA ASP A 68 -9.01 -2.26 -1.81
C ASP A 68 -10.42 -1.99 -1.26
N ASN A 69 -11.03 -0.94 -1.80
CA ASN A 69 -12.41 -0.53 -1.57
C ASN A 69 -12.81 -0.38 -0.08
N GLY A 70 -12.46 0.75 0.52
CA GLY A 70 -12.85 1.21 1.87
C GLY A 70 -14.14 2.06 1.93
N GLY A 71 -15.15 1.81 1.08
CA GLY A 71 -16.47 2.44 1.23
C GLY A 71 -17.19 2.03 2.54
N VAL A 72 -18.36 2.59 2.82
CA VAL A 72 -19.20 2.16 3.96
C VAL A 72 -20.14 1.01 3.55
N GLY A 73 -20.09 -0.15 4.25
CA GLY A 73 -21.03 -1.27 4.08
C GLY A 73 -20.43 -2.67 4.31
N VAL A 74 -21.26 -3.73 4.27
CA VAL A 74 -20.81 -5.13 4.46
C VAL A 74 -19.93 -5.68 3.31
N ASN A 75 -19.76 -4.89 2.25
CA ASN A 75 -19.04 -5.25 1.02
C ASN A 75 -17.68 -4.54 0.88
N THR A 76 -17.22 -3.86 1.92
CA THR A 76 -16.05 -2.98 1.89
C THR A 76 -14.99 -3.43 2.90
N GLY A 77 -13.72 -3.15 2.59
CA GLY A 77 -12.56 -3.68 3.31
C GLY A 77 -12.17 -5.07 2.82
N ARG A 78 -11.49 -5.14 1.67
CA ARG A 78 -10.93 -6.38 1.13
C ARG A 78 -9.42 -6.31 1.16
N VAL A 79 -8.81 -7.37 1.66
CA VAL A 79 -7.36 -7.52 1.65
C VAL A 79 -7.02 -8.71 0.79
N VAL A 80 -6.16 -8.48 -0.19
CA VAL A 80 -5.54 -9.54 -0.96
C VAL A 80 -4.05 -9.60 -0.64
N PHE A 81 -3.55 -10.83 -0.55
CA PHE A 81 -2.12 -11.14 -0.52
C PHE A 81 -1.79 -11.91 -1.80
N GLY A 82 -0.74 -11.49 -2.51
CA GLY A 82 -0.33 -12.12 -3.75
C GLY A 82 1.13 -11.87 -4.11
N ASN A 83 1.71 -12.77 -4.90
CA ASN A 83 3.07 -12.59 -5.41
C ASN A 83 3.12 -11.56 -6.54
N ASP A 84 2.09 -11.57 -7.40
CA ASP A 84 1.97 -10.77 -8.61
C ASP A 84 0.53 -10.26 -8.78
N LEU A 85 0.14 -9.21 -8.04
CA LEU A 85 -1.18 -8.59 -8.22
C LEU A 85 -1.12 -7.56 -9.36
N PRO A 86 -1.93 -7.71 -10.43
CA PRO A 86 -2.03 -6.69 -11.48
C PRO A 86 -2.59 -5.37 -10.95
N ASN A 87 -2.19 -4.24 -11.57
CA ASN A 87 -2.61 -2.90 -11.16
C ASN A 87 -4.15 -2.65 -11.22
N ASN A 88 -4.90 -3.52 -11.88
CA ASN A 88 -6.36 -3.48 -12.00
C ASN A 88 -7.05 -4.65 -11.28
N PHE A 89 -6.36 -5.34 -10.38
CA PHE A 89 -6.91 -6.44 -9.62
C PHE A 89 -7.94 -5.97 -8.58
N THR A 90 -9.16 -6.51 -8.65
CA THR A 90 -10.18 -6.27 -7.62
C THR A 90 -10.41 -7.55 -6.81
N PRO A 91 -10.06 -7.58 -5.51
CA PRO A 91 -10.32 -8.74 -4.67
C PRO A 91 -11.81 -9.08 -4.64
N GLN A 92 -12.16 -10.36 -4.86
CA GLN A 92 -13.56 -10.81 -4.85
C GLN A 92 -14.05 -11.28 -3.46
N ALA A 93 -13.14 -11.43 -2.50
CA ALA A 93 -13.44 -11.89 -1.14
C ALA A 93 -12.78 -10.96 -0.11
N ARG A 94 -13.21 -11.03 1.16
CA ARG A 94 -12.63 -10.21 2.24
C ARG A 94 -11.17 -10.54 2.50
N LEU A 95 -10.85 -11.83 2.49
CA LEU A 95 -9.49 -12.35 2.40
C LEU A 95 -9.40 -13.08 1.06
N HIS A 96 -8.57 -12.57 0.17
CA HIS A 96 -8.31 -13.18 -1.14
C HIS A 96 -6.82 -13.55 -1.22
N LEU A 97 -6.52 -14.76 -1.66
CA LEU A 97 -5.15 -15.17 -1.99
C LEU A 97 -5.09 -15.33 -3.51
N HIS A 98 -4.16 -14.63 -4.16
CA HIS A 98 -4.10 -14.60 -5.61
C HIS A 98 -2.69 -14.80 -6.14
N GLN A 99 -2.58 -15.60 -7.19
CA GLN A 99 -1.41 -15.67 -8.06
C GLN A 99 -1.91 -15.81 -9.50
N THR A 100 -1.27 -15.12 -10.43
CA THR A 100 -1.65 -15.17 -11.86
C THR A 100 -1.42 -16.56 -12.47
N GLY A 101 -0.55 -17.38 -11.88
CA GLY A 101 -0.37 -18.79 -12.21
C GLY A 101 0.48 -19.52 -11.18
N GLY A 102 0.28 -20.81 -11.00
CA GLY A 102 0.96 -21.62 -9.97
C GLY A 102 0.07 -21.90 -8.75
N VAL A 103 0.71 -22.26 -7.64
CA VAL A 103 0.06 -22.67 -6.39
C VAL A 103 -0.61 -21.48 -5.71
N VAL A 104 -1.89 -21.61 -5.35
CA VAL A 104 -2.64 -20.65 -4.52
C VAL A 104 -3.14 -21.38 -3.30
N ALA A 105 -2.37 -21.35 -2.22
CA ALA A 105 -2.70 -22.05 -0.97
C ALA A 105 -2.28 -21.25 0.27
N THR A 106 -2.98 -21.46 1.37
CA THR A 106 -2.43 -21.18 2.70
C THR A 106 -1.57 -22.35 3.12
N ARG A 107 -0.39 -22.06 3.68
CA ARG A 107 0.51 -23.08 4.22
C ARG A 107 0.72 -22.84 5.71
N PHE A 108 0.53 -23.88 6.49
CA PHE A 108 0.76 -23.92 7.92
C PHE A 108 2.01 -24.76 8.19
N THR A 109 3.08 -24.12 8.61
CA THR A 109 4.33 -24.76 9.03
C THR A 109 4.70 -24.35 10.46
N ASN A 110 5.67 -25.04 11.02
CA ASN A 110 6.36 -24.76 12.27
C ASN A 110 7.81 -25.25 12.15
N ASP A 111 8.63 -24.96 13.15
CA ASP A 111 10.06 -25.32 13.13
C ASP A 111 10.31 -26.84 12.98
N ASN A 112 9.32 -27.67 13.34
CA ASN A 112 9.39 -29.13 13.20
C ASN A 112 9.01 -29.63 11.80
N THR A 113 8.19 -28.88 11.06
CA THR A 113 7.70 -29.27 9.73
C THR A 113 8.52 -28.66 8.60
N GLY A 114 9.37 -27.66 8.88
CA GLY A 114 10.22 -26.99 7.90
C GLY A 114 9.58 -25.76 7.27
N PHE A 115 10.13 -25.28 6.16
CA PHE A 115 9.69 -24.05 5.48
C PHE A 115 9.83 -24.11 3.95
N THR A 116 10.05 -25.30 3.39
CA THR A 116 10.17 -25.50 1.93
C THR A 116 8.82 -25.62 1.23
N ALA A 117 8.86 -25.82 -0.09
CA ALA A 117 7.68 -25.99 -0.92
C ALA A 117 6.85 -27.25 -0.59
N ASN A 118 7.42 -28.22 0.13
CA ASN A 118 6.81 -29.53 0.42
C ASN A 118 6.46 -29.72 1.90
N ASP A 119 6.69 -28.70 2.72
CA ASP A 119 6.58 -28.78 4.18
C ASP A 119 5.20 -28.29 4.67
N GLY A 120 4.77 -28.83 5.81
CA GLY A 120 3.54 -28.41 6.51
C GLY A 120 2.23 -28.84 5.85
N LEU A 121 1.13 -28.26 6.33
CA LEU A 121 -0.21 -28.46 5.77
C LEU A 121 -0.52 -27.33 4.77
N ALA A 122 -0.86 -27.69 3.54
CA ALA A 122 -1.34 -26.74 2.54
C ALA A 122 -2.85 -26.91 2.29
N ILE A 123 -3.58 -25.79 2.28
CA ILE A 123 -5.00 -25.75 1.94
C ILE A 123 -5.17 -24.78 0.77
N GLY A 124 -5.55 -25.30 -0.40
CA GLY A 124 -5.78 -24.50 -1.59
C GLY A 124 -5.59 -25.27 -2.89
N ILE A 125 -5.28 -24.53 -3.95
CA ILE A 125 -5.01 -25.05 -5.29
C ILE A 125 -3.50 -25.29 -5.39
N LEU A 126 -3.09 -26.55 -5.53
CA LEU A 126 -1.70 -27.01 -5.63
C LEU A 126 -1.34 -27.35 -7.08
#